data_AF-A0A1Q6HWG9-F1
#
_entry.id   AF-A0A1Q6HWG9-F1
#
_cell.length_a   1.000
_cell.length_b   1.000
_cell.length_c   1.000
_cell.angle_alpha   90.00
_cell.angle_beta   90.00
_cell.angle_gamma   90.00
#
_symmetry.space_group_name_H-M   'P 1'
#
loop_
_entity.id
_entity.type
_entity.pdbx_description
1 polymer ?
#
loop_
_entity_poly.entity_id
_entity_poly.type
_entity_poly.pdbx_seq_one_letter_code
_entity_poly.pdbx_strand_id
1 'polypeptide(L)'
;DYSIDYGVANNMGAGTDTSYTEAIIYENTISEVNRWNFYNTLTDTSIVAKDELLLSSLQARSAYIRGNLFLFTEMSNHPTNQVDSFSLSYDPDNLLGDDNIYSLYLRTIKIKADTTRGESMIIPCAFDIEELVKEAEKNNSDELKFRINYAYSFGKDSASINWKSSDVFTIDLSGKDK
;
A
#
# COMPACT_ATOMS: atom_id res chain seq x y z
N ASP A 1 -9.02 14.09 -10.63
CA ASP A 1 -10.25 13.92 -11.43
C ASP A 1 -9.88 13.43 -12.81
N TYR A 2 -10.65 12.47 -13.34
CA TYR A 2 -10.47 11.94 -14.69
C TYR A 2 -11.82 11.95 -15.41
N SER A 3 -11.79 12.10 -16.74
CA SER A 3 -12.96 11.91 -17.59
C SER A 3 -12.74 10.69 -18.47
N ILE A 4 -13.66 9.73 -18.40
CA ILE A 4 -13.70 8.59 -19.30
C ILE A 4 -14.71 8.91 -20.40
N ASP A 5 -14.27 8.93 -21.66
CA ASP A 5 -15.19 8.96 -22.79
C ASP A 5 -15.67 7.53 -23.09
N TYR A 6 -16.93 7.24 -22.77
CA TYR A 6 -17.58 5.96 -23.07
C TYR A 6 -18.06 5.86 -24.52
N GLY A 7 -17.63 6.76 -25.41
CA GLY A 7 -17.84 6.65 -26.86
C GLY A 7 -17.40 5.31 -27.42
N VAL A 8 -17.91 4.97 -28.62
CA VAL A 8 -17.67 3.70 -29.33
C VAL A 8 -16.18 3.35 -29.24
N ALA A 9 -15.87 2.16 -28.72
CA ALA A 9 -14.48 1.70 -28.60
C ALA A 9 -13.72 1.99 -29.90
N ASN A 10 -12.59 2.70 -29.80
CA ASN A 10 -11.74 2.95 -30.97
C ASN A 10 -11.24 1.59 -31.49
N ASN A 11 -11.54 1.30 -32.76
CA ASN A 11 -11.27 0.05 -33.47
C ASN A 11 -12.02 -1.21 -32.97
N MET A 12 -13.36 -1.23 -33.11
CA MET A 12 -14.09 -2.50 -33.22
C MET A 12 -13.85 -3.12 -34.62
N GLY A 13 -12.69 -3.72 -34.86
CA GLY A 13 -12.52 -4.70 -35.93
C GLY A 13 -13.03 -6.08 -35.50
N ALA A 14 -13.12 -6.99 -36.47
CA ALA A 14 -13.82 -8.26 -36.33
C ALA A 14 -13.14 -9.21 -35.31
N GLY A 15 -13.62 -9.19 -34.07
CA GLY A 15 -13.63 -10.35 -33.17
C GLY A 15 -12.35 -10.69 -32.40
N THR A 16 -11.25 -9.95 -32.57
CA THR A 16 -10.01 -10.16 -31.79
C THR A 16 -9.34 -8.87 -31.28
N ASP A 17 -9.92 -7.70 -31.53
CA ASP A 17 -9.28 -6.42 -31.19
C ASP A 17 -9.47 -6.08 -29.71
N THR A 18 -8.35 -5.85 -29.01
CA THR A 18 -8.35 -5.31 -27.65
C THR A 18 -8.91 -3.89 -27.69
N SER A 19 -10.16 -3.71 -27.23
CA SER A 19 -10.76 -2.39 -27.09
C SER A 19 -10.07 -1.62 -25.97
N TYR A 20 -9.64 -0.39 -26.24
CA TYR A 20 -9.13 0.54 -25.21
C TYR A 20 -10.07 1.73 -25.08
N THR A 21 -10.14 2.29 -23.87
CA THR A 21 -10.82 3.55 -23.59
C THR A 21 -9.77 4.57 -23.20
N GLU A 22 -9.78 5.72 -23.86
CA GLU A 22 -8.90 6.83 -23.51
C GLU A 22 -9.50 7.59 -22.32
N ALA A 23 -8.69 7.80 -21.30
CA ALA A 23 -9.04 8.66 -20.17
C ALA A 23 -8.11 9.86 -20.16
N ILE A 24 -8.70 11.06 -20.11
CA ILE A 24 -7.92 12.29 -19.94
C ILE A 24 -7.64 12.45 -18.44
N ILE A 25 -6.37 12.37 -18.08
CA ILE A 25 -5.88 12.69 -16.74
C ILE A 25 -5.41 14.14 -16.77
N TYR A 26 -6.04 14.99 -15.97
CA TYR A 26 -5.62 16.38 -15.87
C TYR A 26 -4.33 16.47 -15.04
N GLU A 27 -3.25 17.03 -15.63
CA GLU A 27 -1.92 17.09 -15.02
C GLU A 27 -1.93 17.73 -13.62
N ASN A 28 -2.77 18.74 -13.40
CA ASN A 28 -2.94 19.41 -12.10
C ASN A 28 -3.60 18.53 -11.03
N THR A 29 -4.03 17.31 -11.37
CA THR A 29 -4.57 16.31 -10.44
C THR A 29 -3.62 15.14 -10.20
N ILE A 30 -2.45 15.16 -10.85
CA ILE A 30 -1.38 14.19 -10.63
C ILE A 30 -0.54 14.68 -9.46
N SER A 31 -0.34 13.82 -8.48
CA SER A 31 0.58 14.07 -7.37
C SER A 31 1.60 12.95 -7.32
N GLU A 32 2.87 13.31 -7.20
CA GLU A 32 3.93 12.34 -6.97
C GLU A 32 3.71 11.64 -5.63
N VAL A 33 3.91 10.33 -5.62
CA VAL A 33 3.84 9.51 -4.42
C VAL A 33 5.26 9.11 -4.05
N ASN A 34 5.65 9.42 -2.81
CA ASN A 34 6.96 9.00 -2.30
C ASN A 34 7.06 7.47 -2.32
N ARG A 35 8.19 6.99 -2.84
CA ARG A 35 8.57 5.58 -2.80
C ARG A 35 9.37 5.32 -1.53
N TRP A 36 8.82 4.50 -0.65
CA TRP A 36 9.33 4.19 0.66
C TRP A 36 10.03 2.83 0.71
N ASN A 37 10.80 2.65 1.78
CA ASN A 37 11.58 1.44 1.95
C ASN A 37 10.68 0.25 2.32
N PHE A 38 11.05 -0.90 1.75
CA PHE A 38 10.47 -2.19 2.03
C PHE A 38 11.55 -3.11 2.60
N TYR A 39 11.26 -3.76 3.72
CA TYR A 39 12.23 -4.55 4.46
C TYR A 39 11.75 -5.99 4.65
N ASN A 40 12.57 -6.95 4.23
CA ASN A 40 12.39 -8.38 4.53
C ASN A 40 12.88 -8.78 5.92
N THR A 41 13.05 -7.81 6.82
CA THR A 41 13.39 -8.03 8.22
C THR A 41 12.40 -7.26 9.08
N LEU A 42 11.67 -8.00 9.92
CA LEU A 42 10.66 -7.42 10.79
C LEU A 42 11.30 -6.73 12.00
N THR A 43 11.02 -5.44 12.16
CA THR A 43 11.37 -4.71 13.39
C THR A 43 10.46 -5.10 14.55
N ASP A 44 10.89 -4.90 15.80
CA ASP A 44 10.05 -5.21 16.97
C ASP A 44 8.70 -4.49 16.89
N THR A 45 7.64 -5.29 16.73
CA THR A 45 6.25 -4.84 16.58
C THR A 45 5.56 -4.65 17.92
N SER A 46 6.20 -5.04 19.04
CA SER A 46 5.63 -4.90 20.37
C SER A 46 5.86 -3.52 20.99
N ILE A 47 6.79 -2.73 20.43
CA ILE A 47 7.20 -1.43 20.97
C ILE A 47 6.84 -0.26 20.05
N VAL A 48 6.41 0.84 20.67
CA VAL A 48 6.20 2.12 20.01
C VAL A 48 7.56 2.71 19.62
N ALA A 49 7.74 3.03 18.34
CA ALA A 49 8.94 3.74 17.89
C ALA A 49 8.84 5.22 18.25
N LYS A 50 10.00 5.89 18.30
CA LYS A 50 10.02 7.33 18.51
C LYS A 50 9.25 8.03 17.39
N ASP A 51 8.36 8.95 17.78
CA ASP A 51 7.53 9.74 16.87
C ASP A 51 6.59 8.89 15.97
N GLU A 52 6.25 7.66 16.40
CA GLU A 52 5.23 6.83 15.74
C GLU A 52 3.89 7.55 15.66
N LEU A 53 3.26 7.42 14.51
CA LEU A 53 1.92 7.92 14.23
C LEU A 53 0.95 6.76 14.06
N LEU A 54 -0.32 7.04 14.35
CA LEU A 54 -1.40 6.09 14.19
C LEU A 54 -2.15 6.37 12.89
N LEU A 55 -2.53 5.32 12.19
CA LEU A 55 -3.48 5.41 11.08
C LEU A 55 -4.89 5.22 11.62
N SER A 56 -5.83 6.03 11.15
CA SER A 56 -7.25 5.86 11.47
C SER A 56 -7.85 4.72 10.65
N SER A 57 -7.40 4.55 9.40
CA SER A 57 -7.79 3.44 8.55
C SER A 57 -6.75 3.15 7.45
N LEU A 58 -6.91 2.00 6.81
CA LEU A 58 -6.28 1.67 5.53
C LEU A 58 -7.41 1.31 4.57
N GLN A 59 -7.45 1.93 3.38
CA GLN A 59 -8.51 1.63 2.42
C GLN A 59 -8.38 0.20 1.91
N ALA A 60 -9.52 -0.46 1.66
CA ALA A 60 -9.60 -1.81 1.09
C ALA A 60 -9.31 -1.82 -0.42
N ARG A 61 -8.25 -1.13 -0.84
CA ARG A 61 -7.74 -1.12 -2.21
C ARG A 61 -6.23 -0.94 -2.20
N SER A 62 -5.58 -1.60 -3.15
CA SER A 62 -4.16 -1.46 -3.45
C SER A 62 -3.96 -1.49 -4.96
N ALA A 63 -2.79 -1.05 -5.42
CA ALA A 63 -2.37 -1.26 -6.80
C ALA A 63 -0.93 -1.76 -6.81
N TYR A 64 -0.61 -2.68 -7.72
CA TYR A 64 0.76 -3.09 -7.97
C TYR A 64 1.12 -2.69 -9.40
N ILE A 65 2.10 -1.79 -9.54
CA ILE A 65 2.49 -1.23 -10.82
C ILE A 65 4.02 -1.20 -10.89
N ARG A 66 4.59 -1.98 -11.82
CA ARG A 66 6.03 -1.98 -12.12
C ARG A 66 6.91 -2.11 -10.85
N GLY A 67 6.69 -3.15 -10.05
CA GLY A 67 7.45 -3.38 -8.81
C GLY A 67 6.92 -2.62 -7.58
N ASN A 68 6.05 -1.62 -7.76
CA ASN A 68 5.61 -0.76 -6.67
C ASN A 68 4.21 -1.14 -6.18
N LEU A 69 4.09 -1.45 -4.89
CA LEU A 69 2.83 -1.59 -4.19
C LEU A 69 2.37 -0.23 -3.67
N PHE A 70 1.20 0.22 -4.12
CA PHE A 70 0.52 1.41 -3.65
C PHE A 70 -0.52 1.04 -2.59
N LEU A 71 -0.44 1.73 -1.46
CA LEU A 71 -1.39 1.67 -0.35
C LEU A 71 -1.99 3.06 -0.11
N PHE A 72 -3.25 3.10 0.35
CA PHE A 72 -3.97 4.35 0.60
C PHE A 72 -4.32 4.44 2.08
N THR A 73 -3.44 5.10 2.83
CA THR A 73 -3.58 5.26 4.28
C THR A 73 -4.48 6.42 4.62
N GLU A 74 -5.17 6.35 5.75
CA GLU A 74 -5.95 7.47 6.27
C GLU A 74 -5.44 7.86 7.65
N MET A 75 -5.27 9.16 7.83
CA MET A 75 -4.86 9.75 9.10
C MET A 75 -5.88 10.81 9.50
N SER A 76 -6.46 10.64 10.68
CA SER A 76 -7.30 11.66 11.29
C SER A 76 -6.43 12.73 11.93
N ASN A 77 -6.81 14.00 11.76
CA ASN A 77 -6.11 15.14 12.35
C ASN A 77 -4.64 15.25 11.88
N HIS A 78 -4.38 15.01 10.59
CA HIS A 78 -3.08 15.26 9.97
C HIS A 78 -3.00 16.74 9.52
N PRO A 79 -2.07 17.54 10.07
CA PRO A 79 -1.87 18.93 9.63
C PRO A 79 -1.26 19.02 8.22
N THR A 80 -1.65 20.02 7.44
CA THR A 80 -1.28 20.12 6.02
C THR A 80 0.24 20.12 5.78
N ASN A 81 1.06 20.72 6.66
CA ASN A 81 2.50 20.82 6.46
C ASN A 81 3.31 19.84 7.32
N GLN A 82 2.64 18.88 7.98
CA GLN A 82 3.33 17.76 8.62
C GLN A 82 4.02 16.92 7.53
N VAL A 83 5.22 16.41 7.85
CA VAL A 83 5.96 15.52 6.98
C VAL A 83 6.19 14.21 7.71
N ASP A 84 5.73 13.13 7.09
CA ASP A 84 5.79 11.78 7.63
C ASP A 84 6.65 10.87 6.74
N SER A 85 7.19 9.83 7.34
CA SER A 85 7.89 8.74 6.68
C SER A 85 7.13 7.45 6.89
N PHE A 86 7.07 6.62 5.85
CA PHE A 86 6.43 5.32 5.92
C PHE A 86 7.48 4.22 5.75
N SER A 87 7.27 3.07 6.39
CA SER A 87 8.04 1.87 6.14
C SER A 87 7.14 0.65 6.16
N LEU A 88 7.47 -0.32 5.32
CA LEU A 88 6.79 -1.60 5.29
C LEU A 88 7.82 -2.70 5.57
N SER A 89 7.50 -3.61 6.47
CA SER A 89 8.40 -4.70 6.84
C SER A 89 7.65 -6.00 7.05
N TYR A 90 8.32 -7.13 6.85
CA TYR A 90 7.76 -8.46 7.10
C TYR A 90 8.84 -9.44 7.54
N ASP A 91 8.38 -10.56 8.06
CA ASP A 91 9.20 -11.74 8.34
C ASP A 91 8.94 -12.78 7.23
N PRO A 92 9.93 -13.12 6.39
CA PRO A 92 9.75 -14.05 5.29
C PRO A 92 9.47 -15.49 5.75
N ASP A 93 9.87 -15.84 6.96
CA ASP A 93 9.74 -17.20 7.50
C ASP A 93 8.40 -17.43 8.22
N ASN A 94 7.63 -16.37 8.45
CA ASN A 94 6.40 -16.40 9.25
C ASN A 94 5.16 -16.05 8.42
N LEU A 95 4.77 -17.00 7.56
CA LEU A 95 3.56 -16.93 6.75
C LEU A 95 2.33 -17.34 7.55
N LEU A 96 1.17 -16.78 7.19
CA LEU A 96 -0.09 -17.03 7.86
C LEU A 96 -0.91 -18.10 7.14
N GLY A 97 -1.33 -19.09 7.92
CA GLY A 97 -2.20 -20.16 7.46
C GLY A 97 -1.57 -21.03 6.37
N ASP A 98 -2.39 -21.92 5.81
CA ASP A 98 -1.94 -22.84 4.76
C ASP A 98 -1.83 -22.16 3.38
N ASP A 99 -2.37 -20.95 3.23
CA ASP A 99 -2.42 -20.16 2.00
C ASP A 99 -1.16 -19.30 1.76
N ASN A 100 -0.10 -19.48 2.56
CA ASN A 100 1.18 -18.76 2.43
C ASN A 100 1.02 -17.22 2.40
N ILE A 101 0.18 -16.67 3.29
CA ILE A 101 -0.12 -15.24 3.30
C ILE A 101 0.96 -14.46 4.06
N TYR A 102 1.60 -13.50 3.41
CA TYR A 102 2.56 -12.61 4.07
C TYR A 102 1.88 -11.64 5.04
N SER A 103 2.43 -11.49 6.24
CA SER A 103 1.97 -10.53 7.25
C SER A 103 2.88 -9.31 7.29
N LEU A 104 2.55 -8.27 6.54
CA LEU A 104 3.36 -7.05 6.45
C LEU A 104 2.96 -6.05 7.55
N TYR A 105 3.91 -5.28 8.05
CA TYR A 105 3.71 -4.27 9.08
C TYR A 105 4.08 -2.89 8.53
N LEU A 106 3.09 -2.02 8.48
CA LEU A 106 3.19 -0.63 8.04
C LEU A 106 3.37 0.28 9.25
N ARG A 107 4.47 1.01 9.28
CA ARG A 107 4.77 2.02 10.30
C ARG A 107 4.82 3.39 9.68
N THR A 108 4.45 4.39 10.48
CA THR A 108 4.49 5.79 10.07
C THR A 108 5.18 6.60 11.16
N ILE A 109 6.22 7.34 10.80
CA ILE A 109 7.00 8.16 11.71
C ILE A 109 6.88 9.61 11.30
N LYS A 110 6.57 10.48 12.26
CA LYS A 110 6.60 11.93 12.03
C LYS A 110 8.04 12.41 11.91
N ILE A 111 8.36 13.03 10.77
CA ILE A 111 9.69 13.61 10.51
C ILE A 111 9.70 15.10 10.85
N LYS A 112 8.61 15.80 10.52
CA LYS A 112 8.44 17.23 10.81
C LYS A 112 7.04 17.49 11.33
N ALA A 113 6.98 18.09 12.51
CA ALA A 113 5.71 18.49 13.10
C ALA A 113 5.17 19.78 12.46
N ASP A 114 3.85 19.84 12.36
CA ASP A 114 3.06 21.06 12.17
C ASP A 114 2.05 21.11 13.33
N THR A 115 1.85 22.29 13.90
CA THR A 115 1.03 22.51 15.10
C THR A 115 -0.34 23.10 14.78
N THR A 116 -0.62 23.33 13.50
CA THR A 116 -1.93 23.76 13.04
C THR A 116 -2.96 22.64 13.21
N ARG A 117 -4.24 23.02 13.16
CA ARG A 117 -5.33 22.07 13.20
C ARG A 117 -5.22 21.11 12.02
N GLY A 118 -5.26 19.80 12.30
CA GLY A 118 -5.27 18.78 11.28
C GLY A 118 -6.66 18.47 10.75
N GLU A 119 -6.69 17.82 9.61
CA GLU A 119 -7.91 17.30 8.98
C GLU A 119 -7.76 15.80 8.70
N SER A 120 -8.84 15.14 8.28
CA SER A 120 -8.71 13.75 7.82
C SER A 120 -8.14 13.76 6.41
N MET A 121 -7.05 13.04 6.20
CA MET A 121 -6.35 12.99 4.92
C MET A 121 -6.13 11.55 4.48
N ILE A 122 -6.31 11.31 3.18
CA ILE A 122 -5.82 10.10 2.53
C ILE A 122 -4.39 10.41 2.08
N ILE A 123 -3.44 9.60 2.53
CA ILE A 123 -2.02 9.72 2.18
C ILE A 123 -1.62 8.44 1.43
N PRO A 124 -1.50 8.50 0.10
CA PRO A 124 -0.95 7.39 -0.68
C PRO A 124 0.52 7.17 -0.35
N CYS A 125 0.93 5.92 -0.29
CA CYS A 125 2.33 5.53 -0.15
C CYS A 125 2.65 4.38 -1.10
N ALA A 126 3.88 4.37 -1.64
CA ALA A 126 4.35 3.33 -2.55
C ALA A 126 5.56 2.61 -1.94
N PHE A 127 5.64 1.30 -2.13
CA PHE A 127 6.74 0.46 -1.65
C PHE A 127 7.28 -0.39 -2.80
N ASP A 128 8.60 -0.45 -2.93
CA ASP A 128 9.25 -1.34 -3.91
C ASP A 128 9.24 -2.77 -3.38
N ILE A 129 8.36 -3.61 -3.92
CA ILE A 129 8.18 -5.02 -3.52
C ILE A 129 8.64 -5.99 -4.63
N GLU A 130 9.41 -5.52 -5.61
CA GLU A 130 9.77 -6.30 -6.78
C GLU A 130 10.52 -7.60 -6.41
N GLU A 131 11.38 -7.55 -5.39
CA GLU A 131 12.11 -8.73 -4.91
C GLU A 131 11.16 -9.79 -4.33
N LEU A 132 10.20 -9.41 -3.49
CA LEU A 132 9.19 -10.32 -2.94
C LEU A 132 8.35 -10.96 -4.05
N VAL A 133 7.97 -10.19 -5.06
CA VAL A 133 7.23 -10.71 -6.22
C VAL A 133 8.09 -11.74 -6.98
N LYS A 134 9.36 -11.42 -7.25
CA LYS A 134 10.30 -12.35 -7.92
C LYS A 134 10.51 -13.64 -7.10
N GLU A 135 10.51 -13.55 -5.78
CA GLU A 135 10.60 -14.73 -4.91
C GLU A 135 9.34 -15.61 -4.99
N ALA A 136 8.16 -15.01 -4.96
CA ALA A 136 6.90 -15.73 -5.14
C ALA A 136 6.82 -16.44 -6.50
N GLU A 137 7.25 -15.77 -7.57
CA GLU A 137 7.34 -16.35 -8.92
C GLU A 137 8.30 -17.55 -8.98
N LYS A 138 9.49 -17.44 -8.37
CA LYS A 138 10.46 -18.55 -8.31
C LYS A 138 9.93 -19.77 -7.58
N ASN A 139 9.04 -19.57 -6.63
CA ASN A 139 8.38 -20.64 -5.87
C ASN A 139 7.18 -21.24 -6.61
N ASN A 140 6.98 -20.91 -7.90
CA ASN A 140 5.86 -21.31 -8.73
C ASN A 140 4.49 -20.93 -8.13
N SER A 141 4.43 -19.77 -7.47
CA SER A 141 3.15 -19.22 -7.01
C SER A 141 2.47 -18.44 -8.14
N ASP A 142 1.21 -18.75 -8.41
CA ASP A 142 0.36 -17.99 -9.33
C ASP A 142 -0.12 -16.67 -8.71
N GLU A 143 -0.03 -16.54 -7.39
CA GLU A 143 -0.51 -15.40 -6.64
C GLU A 143 0.47 -15.00 -5.53
N LEU A 144 0.60 -13.71 -5.25
CA LEU A 144 1.20 -13.19 -4.03
C LEU A 144 0.10 -12.66 -3.12
N LYS A 145 -0.12 -13.33 -1.98
CA LYS A 145 -1.14 -12.97 -0.99
C LYS A 145 -0.52 -12.32 0.23
N PHE A 146 -1.11 -11.23 0.70
CA PHE A 146 -0.60 -10.54 1.87
C PHE A 146 -1.66 -9.72 2.60
N ARG A 147 -1.45 -9.49 3.89
CA ARG A 147 -2.23 -8.53 4.68
C ARG A 147 -1.32 -7.42 5.23
N ILE A 148 -1.89 -6.26 5.47
CA ILE A 148 -1.21 -5.11 6.07
C ILE A 148 -1.67 -4.96 7.52
N ASN A 149 -0.73 -4.99 8.44
CA ASN A 149 -0.93 -4.62 9.84
C ASN A 149 -0.46 -3.18 10.01
N TYR A 150 -1.30 -2.31 10.55
CA TYR A 150 -0.96 -0.91 10.80
C TYR A 150 -1.21 -0.53 12.26
N ALA A 151 -0.41 0.42 12.76
CA ALA A 151 -0.57 0.96 14.09
C ALA A 151 -1.88 1.75 14.18
N TYR A 152 -2.86 1.20 14.90
CA TYR A 152 -4.21 1.78 14.98
C TYR A 152 -4.43 2.55 16.29
N SER A 153 -3.89 2.02 17.40
CA SER A 153 -3.86 2.74 18.67
C SER A 153 -2.64 2.33 19.49
N PHE A 154 -2.26 3.18 20.43
CA PHE A 154 -1.30 2.79 21.45
C PHE A 154 -2.00 2.00 22.56
N GLY A 155 -1.27 1.07 23.16
CA GLY A 155 -1.70 0.39 24.38
C GLY A 155 -1.90 1.36 25.53
N LYS A 156 -2.53 0.88 26.60
CA LYS A 156 -2.77 1.69 27.81
C LYS A 156 -1.47 2.19 28.47
N ASP A 157 -0.36 1.50 28.22
CA ASP A 157 0.98 1.86 28.67
C ASP A 157 1.67 2.90 27.78
N SER A 158 1.07 3.25 26.63
CA SER A 158 1.67 4.09 25.57
C SER A 158 3.02 3.60 25.05
N ALA A 159 3.45 2.40 25.44
CA ALA A 159 4.71 1.78 25.04
C ALA A 159 4.49 0.63 24.05
N SER A 160 3.27 0.08 24.01
CA SER A 160 2.86 -0.98 23.09
C SER A 160 1.95 -0.46 21.97
N ILE A 161 1.91 -1.19 20.85
CA ILE A 161 1.06 -0.90 19.70
C ILE A 161 -0.08 -1.93 19.63
N ASN A 162 -1.31 -1.44 19.52
CA ASN A 162 -2.43 -2.25 19.07
C ASN A 162 -2.51 -2.18 17.54
N TRP A 163 -2.16 -3.28 16.90
CA TRP A 163 -2.21 -3.42 15.45
C TRP A 163 -3.63 -3.74 14.98
N LYS A 164 -4.03 -3.14 13.86
CA LYS A 164 -5.20 -3.55 13.10
C LYS A 164 -4.75 -4.13 11.76
N SER A 165 -5.36 -5.23 11.36
CA SER A 165 -5.05 -5.90 10.09
C SER A 165 -6.08 -5.51 9.02
N SER A 166 -5.62 -5.38 7.77
CA SER A 166 -6.47 -5.33 6.60
C SER A 166 -7.05 -6.71 6.26
N ASP A 167 -7.98 -6.73 5.31
CA ASP A 167 -8.27 -7.93 4.52
C ASP A 167 -7.03 -8.36 3.72
N VAL A 168 -7.07 -9.56 3.15
CA VAL A 168 -6.00 -10.09 2.31
C VAL A 168 -6.05 -9.43 0.94
N PHE A 169 -4.94 -8.84 0.54
CA PHE A 169 -4.68 -8.41 -0.83
C PHE A 169 -4.03 -9.54 -1.62
N THR A 170 -4.33 -9.60 -2.91
CA THR A 170 -3.77 -10.58 -3.84
C THR A 170 -3.20 -9.84 -5.05
N ILE A 171 -1.97 -10.17 -5.43
CA ILE A 171 -1.37 -9.81 -6.72
C ILE A 171 -1.35 -11.08 -7.56
N ASP A 172 -2.01 -11.02 -8.71
CA ASP A 172 -1.97 -12.09 -9.72
C ASP A 172 -0.60 -12.07 -10.42
N LEU A 173 0.08 -13.21 -10.41
CA LEU A 173 1.38 -13.45 -11.04
C LEU A 173 1.27 -14.29 -12.31
N SER A 174 0.08 -14.85 -12.62
CA SER A 174 -0.17 -15.82 -13.69
C SER A 174 -0.10 -15.24 -15.12
N GLY A 175 0.36 -14.00 -15.28
CA GLY A 175 0.34 -13.24 -16.53
C GLY A 175 1.64 -13.19 -17.34
N LYS A 176 2.70 -13.95 -16.98
CA LYS A 176 4.00 -13.85 -17.68
C LYS A 176 4.14 -14.62 -18.99
N ASP A 177 3.16 -15.45 -19.39
CA ASP A 177 3.18 -16.19 -20.66
C ASP A 177 1.81 -16.21 -21.38
N LYS A 178 1.25 -15.03 -21.72
CA LYS A 178 0.18 -14.94 -22.73
C LYS A 178 0.42 -13.83 -23.74
#